data_AF-A0A402AXE3-F1
#
_entry.id   AF-A0A402AXE3-F1
#
_cell.length_a   1.000
_cell.length_b   1.000
_cell.length_c   1.000
_cell.angle_alpha   90.00
_cell.angle_beta   90.00
_cell.angle_gamma   90.00
#
_symmetry.space_group_name_H-M   'P 1'
#
loop_
_entity.id
_entity.type
_entity.pdbx_description
1 polymer ?
#
loop_
_entity_poly.entity_id
_entity_poly.type
_entity_poly.pdbx_seq_one_letter_code
_entity_poly.pdbx_strand_id
1 'polypeptide(L)'
;MVPLLKDMVGRGDAIALCPERLAGLSTPRRPAEIIGGDGYAVLDGKARVYDDLGQDLTGAFIVAAYKTLHILQAAGICEVVLKEGSPSCGCGEIYDGTFSGTKKTGVGVTTALLLRSGIRVHSEKLLQGDIQTEPLLSGI
;
A
#
# COMPACT_ATOMS: atom_id res chain seq x y z
N MET A 1 7.97 -10.07 6.31
CA MET A 1 6.66 -10.53 5.79
C MET A 1 6.06 -11.47 6.82
N VAL A 2 4.76 -11.36 7.10
CA VAL A 2 4.05 -12.25 8.06
C VAL A 2 4.25 -13.71 7.62
N PRO A 3 4.56 -14.66 8.53
CA PRO A 3 4.84 -16.06 8.15
C PRO A 3 3.75 -16.70 7.29
N LEU A 4 2.48 -16.54 7.67
CA LEU A 4 1.33 -17.03 6.90
C LEU A 4 1.34 -16.55 5.43
N LEU A 5 1.58 -15.26 5.21
CA LEU A 5 1.64 -14.69 3.86
C LEU A 5 2.83 -15.25 3.06
N LYS A 6 3.95 -15.53 3.73
CA LYS A 6 5.12 -16.15 3.09
C LYS A 6 4.78 -17.55 2.58
N ASP A 7 4.07 -18.33 3.39
CA ASP A 7 3.69 -19.69 3.04
C ASP A 7 2.65 -19.71 1.92
N MET A 8 1.64 -18.83 1.96
CA MET A 8 0.66 -18.68 0.88
C MET A 8 1.34 -18.37 -0.46
N VAL A 9 2.32 -17.45 -0.47
CA VAL A 9 3.10 -17.15 -1.68
C VAL A 9 3.90 -18.37 -2.14
N GLY A 10 4.51 -19.12 -1.21
CA GLY A 10 5.26 -20.33 -1.52
C GLY A 10 4.42 -21.46 -2.13
N ARG A 11 3.12 -21.53 -1.78
CA ARG A 11 2.16 -22.50 -2.33
C ARG A 11 1.45 -22.03 -3.60
N GLY A 12 1.59 -20.75 -3.96
CA GLY A 12 0.90 -20.16 -5.10
C GLY A 12 -0.50 -19.62 -4.80
N ASP A 13 -0.91 -19.60 -3.52
CA ASP A 13 -2.21 -19.05 -3.07
C ASP A 13 -2.23 -17.51 -3.12
N ALA A 14 -1.05 -16.86 -3.17
CA ALA A 14 -0.92 -15.41 -3.17
C ALA A 14 0.25 -14.93 -4.05
N ILE A 15 0.13 -13.70 -4.56
CA ILE A 15 1.18 -13.04 -5.33
C ILE A 15 1.82 -11.94 -4.48
N ALA A 16 3.14 -12.02 -4.28
CA ALA A 16 3.90 -10.98 -3.60
C ALA A 16 4.23 -9.83 -4.57
N LEU A 17 3.93 -8.61 -4.18
CA LEU A 17 4.08 -7.44 -5.05
C LEU A 17 4.48 -6.19 -4.24
N CYS A 18 5.39 -5.39 -4.79
CA CYS A 18 5.81 -4.11 -4.21
C CYS A 18 5.51 -2.99 -5.20
N PRO A 19 4.50 -2.13 -4.95
CA PRO A 19 4.09 -1.09 -5.89
C PRO A 19 5.25 -0.18 -6.33
N GLU A 20 6.10 0.20 -5.37
CA GLU A 20 7.23 1.11 -5.58
C GLU A 20 8.26 0.51 -6.55
N ARG A 21 8.53 -0.79 -6.46
CA ARG A 21 9.42 -1.49 -7.41
C ARG A 21 8.81 -1.61 -8.80
N LEU A 22 7.49 -1.78 -8.90
CA LEU A 22 6.80 -1.76 -10.19
C LEU A 22 6.89 -0.40 -10.90
N ALA A 23 7.01 0.67 -10.13
CA ALA A 23 7.25 2.02 -10.64
C ALA A 23 8.73 2.32 -10.92
N GLY A 24 9.64 1.36 -10.73
CA GLY A 24 11.06 1.53 -11.02
C GLY A 24 11.86 2.22 -9.91
N LEU A 25 11.30 2.38 -8.71
CA LEU A 25 12.05 2.91 -7.57
C LEU A 25 13.12 1.90 -7.11
N SER A 26 14.30 2.43 -6.73
CA SER A 26 15.44 1.62 -6.30
C SER A 26 15.21 0.91 -4.96
N THR A 27 16.07 -0.06 -4.64
CA THR A 27 16.13 -0.69 -3.32
C THR A 27 17.60 -0.89 -2.92
N PRO A 28 18.11 -0.23 -1.86
CA PRO A 28 17.39 0.71 -0.99
C PRO A 28 17.03 2.01 -1.73
N ARG A 29 16.16 2.80 -1.11
CA ARG A 29 15.80 4.15 -1.53
C ARG A 29 15.57 5.02 -0.30
N ARG A 30 15.50 6.33 -0.52
CA ARG A 30 15.18 7.31 0.52
C ARG A 30 13.74 7.14 1.05
N PRO A 31 13.48 7.48 2.33
CA PRO A 31 12.12 7.53 2.84
C PRO A 31 11.30 8.56 2.06
N ALA A 32 10.00 8.30 1.93
CA ALA A 32 9.07 9.21 1.27
C ALA A 32 7.81 9.36 2.12
N GLU A 33 7.20 10.55 2.11
CA GLU A 33 5.99 10.87 2.87
C GLU A 33 5.01 11.67 2.01
N ILE A 34 3.71 11.55 2.32
CA ILE A 34 2.67 12.36 1.69
C ILE A 34 2.56 13.70 2.43
N ILE A 35 2.75 14.80 1.70
CA ILE A 35 2.62 16.17 2.22
C ILE A 35 1.32 16.79 1.69
N GLY A 36 0.52 17.36 2.59
CA GLY A 36 -0.72 18.07 2.26
C GLY A 36 -1.99 17.20 2.24
N GLY A 37 -1.93 15.94 2.72
CA GLY A 37 -3.11 15.07 2.80
C GLY A 37 -2.75 13.60 2.97
N ASP A 38 -3.51 12.75 2.29
CA ASP A 38 -3.32 11.30 2.19
C ASP A 38 -3.35 10.83 0.72
N GLY A 39 -3.40 9.51 0.50
CA GLY A 39 -3.43 8.92 -0.84
C GLY A 39 -4.60 9.39 -1.70
N TYR A 40 -5.78 9.67 -1.13
CA TYR A 40 -6.91 10.21 -1.88
C TYR A 40 -6.61 11.64 -2.35
N ALA A 41 -6.06 12.46 -1.47
CA ALA A 41 -5.66 13.82 -1.82
C ALA A 41 -4.57 13.84 -2.91
N VAL A 42 -3.65 12.87 -2.92
CA VAL A 42 -2.65 12.74 -3.99
C VAL A 42 -3.32 12.42 -5.34
N LEU A 43 -4.24 11.45 -5.36
CA LEU A 43 -4.97 11.07 -6.58
C LEU A 43 -5.84 12.22 -7.12
N ASP A 44 -6.34 13.09 -6.23
CA ASP A 44 -7.12 14.29 -6.59
C ASP A 44 -6.25 15.51 -6.94
N GLY A 45 -4.92 15.36 -6.91
CA GLY A 45 -3.97 16.45 -7.21
C GLY A 45 -3.85 17.52 -6.12
N LYS A 46 -4.33 17.25 -4.90
CA LYS A 46 -4.34 18.16 -3.74
C LYS A 46 -3.16 17.94 -2.79
N ALA A 47 -2.49 16.80 -2.89
CA ALA A 47 -1.31 16.45 -2.10
C ALA A 47 -0.20 15.90 -3.01
N ARG A 48 1.01 15.80 -2.45
CA ARG A 48 2.22 15.35 -3.16
C ARG A 48 2.98 14.35 -2.31
N VAL A 49 3.80 13.52 -2.94
CA VAL A 49 4.74 12.62 -2.27
C VAL A 49 6.14 13.15 -2.48
N TYR A 50 6.87 13.40 -1.40
CA TYR A 50 8.25 13.85 -1.44
C TYR A 50 9.17 12.88 -0.70
N ASP A 51 10.44 12.84 -1.08
CA ASP A 51 11.48 12.30 -0.21
C ASP A 51 11.99 13.34 0.80
N ASP A 52 12.86 12.91 1.71
CA ASP A 52 13.44 13.74 2.77
C ASP A 52 14.47 14.78 2.26
N LEU A 53 14.77 14.81 0.95
CA LEU A 53 15.51 15.91 0.30
C LEU A 53 14.61 16.85 -0.49
N GLY A 54 13.30 16.61 -0.50
CA GLY A 54 12.33 17.41 -1.24
C GLY A 54 12.20 17.05 -2.72
N GLN A 55 12.70 15.89 -3.15
CA GLN A 55 12.43 15.39 -4.50
C GLN A 55 10.95 14.99 -4.62
N ASP A 56 10.24 15.52 -5.62
CA ASP A 56 8.86 15.14 -5.91
C ASP A 56 8.82 13.74 -6.54
N LEU A 57 8.22 12.79 -5.82
CA LEU A 57 8.02 11.40 -6.24
C LEU A 57 6.55 11.09 -6.59
N THR A 58 5.68 12.10 -6.61
CA THR A 58 4.22 11.94 -6.79
C THR A 58 3.88 11.10 -8.01
N GLY A 59 4.50 11.40 -9.15
CA GLY A 59 4.26 10.67 -10.40
C GLY A 59 4.60 9.18 -10.28
N ALA A 60 5.72 8.85 -9.63
CA ALA A 60 6.14 7.46 -9.43
C ALA A 60 5.15 6.68 -8.55
N PHE A 61 4.63 7.30 -7.48
CA PHE A 61 3.64 6.68 -6.60
C PHE A 61 2.28 6.50 -7.27
N ILE A 62 1.85 7.44 -8.13
CA ILE A 62 0.63 7.29 -8.93
C ILE A 62 0.80 6.14 -9.94
N VAL A 63 1.92 6.09 -10.65
CA VAL A 63 2.25 4.99 -11.58
C VAL A 63 2.28 3.64 -10.86
N ALA A 64 2.86 3.59 -9.66
CA ALA A 64 2.87 2.39 -8.82
C ALA A 64 1.45 1.89 -8.51
N ALA A 65 0.55 2.80 -8.13
CA ALA A 65 -0.84 2.48 -7.80
C ALA A 65 -1.56 1.88 -9.02
N TYR A 66 -1.50 2.54 -10.18
CA TYR A 66 -2.17 2.06 -11.40
C TYR A 66 -1.61 0.74 -11.92
N LYS A 67 -0.29 0.55 -11.88
CA LYS A 67 0.34 -0.73 -12.24
C LYS A 67 -0.12 -1.86 -11.33
N THR A 68 -0.23 -1.58 -10.03
CA THR A 68 -0.73 -2.56 -9.05
C THR A 68 -2.18 -2.95 -9.37
N LEU A 69 -3.05 -1.96 -9.57
CA LEU A 69 -4.45 -2.20 -9.95
C LEU A 69 -4.56 -3.04 -11.24
N HIS A 70 -3.77 -2.70 -12.27
CA HIS A 70 -3.78 -3.43 -13.53
C HIS A 70 -3.41 -4.91 -13.35
N ILE A 71 -2.39 -5.21 -12.53
CA ILE A 71 -1.99 -6.60 -12.23
C ILE A 71 -3.11 -7.34 -11.50
N LEU A 72 -3.74 -6.72 -10.51
CA LEU A 72 -4.84 -7.33 -9.77
C LEU A 72 -6.03 -7.64 -10.70
N GLN A 73 -6.40 -6.70 -11.56
CA GLN A 73 -7.47 -6.88 -12.54
C GLN A 73 -7.14 -8.00 -13.55
N ALA A 74 -5.92 -8.02 -14.08
CA ALA A 74 -5.48 -9.06 -15.02
C ALA A 74 -5.46 -10.46 -14.38
N ALA A 75 -5.19 -10.54 -13.08
CA ALA A 75 -5.17 -11.78 -12.32
C ALA A 75 -6.55 -12.16 -11.72
N GLY A 76 -7.59 -11.33 -11.88
CA GLY A 76 -8.90 -11.54 -11.26
C GLY A 76 -8.89 -11.46 -9.72
N ILE A 77 -7.91 -10.78 -9.13
CA ILE A 77 -7.75 -10.65 -7.68
C ILE A 77 -8.61 -9.50 -7.17
N CYS A 78 -9.44 -9.77 -6.16
CA CYS A 78 -10.34 -8.78 -5.54
C CYS A 78 -9.98 -8.43 -4.08
N GLU A 79 -8.95 -9.06 -3.52
CA GLU A 79 -8.48 -8.81 -2.15
C GLU A 79 -6.97 -8.65 -2.10
N VAL A 80 -6.49 -7.76 -1.22
CA VAL A 80 -5.06 -7.57 -0.97
C VAL A 80 -4.77 -7.41 0.52
N VAL A 81 -3.59 -7.88 0.93
CA VAL A 81 -3.01 -7.58 2.24
C VAL A 81 -1.83 -6.63 2.04
N LEU A 82 -1.90 -5.44 2.63
CA LEU A 82 -0.93 -4.36 2.44
C LEU A 82 -0.20 -4.02 3.74
N LYS A 83 1.01 -3.48 3.60
CA LYS A 83 1.87 -3.02 4.70
C LYS A 83 1.42 -1.66 5.25
N GLU A 84 1.12 -1.59 6.54
CA GLU A 84 0.72 -0.37 7.24
C GLU A 84 1.84 0.68 7.35
N GLY A 85 1.47 1.96 7.40
CA GLY A 85 2.39 3.09 7.64
C GLY A 85 3.08 3.64 6.39
N SER A 86 2.96 2.96 5.24
CA SER A 86 3.66 3.34 4.00
C SER A 86 2.90 4.45 3.24
N PRO A 87 3.60 5.43 2.62
CA PRO A 87 2.97 6.39 1.69
C PRO A 87 2.32 5.72 0.47
N SER A 88 2.69 4.49 0.12
CA SER A 88 2.03 3.71 -0.93
C SER A 88 0.93 2.82 -0.36
N CYS A 89 1.24 2.04 0.67
CA CYS A 89 0.43 0.88 1.07
C CYS A 89 -0.30 1.04 2.42
N GLY A 90 -0.11 2.16 3.13
CA GLY A 90 -0.79 2.42 4.41
C GLY A 90 -2.32 2.28 4.27
N CYS A 91 -2.94 1.59 5.21
CA CYS A 91 -4.37 1.23 5.20
C CYS A 91 -5.19 2.05 6.19
N GLY A 92 -4.55 2.61 7.22
CA GLY A 92 -5.21 3.51 8.17
C GLY A 92 -4.27 4.54 8.80
N GLU A 93 -2.95 4.31 8.73
CA GLU A 93 -1.95 5.25 9.21
C GLU A 93 -0.87 5.47 8.15
N ILE A 94 -0.42 6.72 8.03
CA ILE A 94 0.74 7.12 7.23
C ILE A 94 1.59 8.11 8.03
N TYR A 95 2.83 8.33 7.65
CA TYR A 95 3.63 9.42 8.22
C TYR A 95 3.01 10.78 7.92
N ASP A 96 3.24 11.75 8.80
CA ASP A 96 2.52 13.03 8.77
C ASP A 96 2.99 14.00 7.67
N GLY A 97 4.14 13.76 7.06
CA GLY A 97 4.75 14.60 6.04
C GLY A 97 5.87 15.50 6.57
N THR A 98 6.20 15.40 7.87
CA THR A 98 7.25 16.20 8.52
C THR A 98 8.60 15.49 8.61
N PHE A 99 8.67 14.21 8.23
CA PHE A 99 9.86 13.37 8.42
C PHE A 99 10.33 13.25 9.89
N SER A 100 9.44 13.52 10.86
CA SER A 100 9.71 13.39 12.29
C SER A 100 9.52 11.95 12.83
N GLY A 101 9.02 11.04 11.98
CA GLY A 101 8.59 9.71 12.40
C GLY A 101 7.18 9.66 13.00
N THR A 102 6.51 10.80 13.11
CA THR A 102 5.12 10.91 13.57
C THR A 102 4.15 10.37 12.51
N LYS A 103 3.12 9.66 12.96
CA LYS A 103 2.06 9.14 12.10
C LYS A 103 0.76 9.89 12.33
N LYS A 104 -0.06 9.93 11.28
CA LYS A 104 -1.42 10.44 11.28
C LYS A 104 -2.37 9.42 10.67
N THR A 105 -3.66 9.56 10.95
CA THR A 105 -4.71 8.83 10.24
C THR A 105 -4.68 9.21 8.75
N GLY A 106 -4.71 8.20 7.89
CA GLY A 106 -4.70 8.37 6.44
C GLY A 106 -4.25 7.10 5.73
N VAL A 107 -4.45 7.06 4.41
CA VAL A 107 -4.07 5.91 3.57
C VAL A 107 -2.97 6.27 2.58
N GLY A 108 -2.24 5.27 2.11
CA GLY A 108 -1.26 5.44 1.03
C GLY A 108 -1.91 5.56 -0.35
N VAL A 109 -1.13 6.00 -1.35
CA VAL A 109 -1.62 6.25 -2.73
C VAL A 109 -2.16 4.98 -3.40
N THR A 110 -1.47 3.85 -3.25
CA THR A 110 -1.94 2.57 -3.81
C THR A 110 -3.22 2.12 -3.12
N THR A 111 -3.26 2.17 -1.78
CA THR A 111 -4.46 1.83 -1.01
C THR A 111 -5.67 2.65 -1.44
N ALA A 112 -5.50 3.97 -1.56
CA ALA A 112 -6.56 4.87 -2.01
C ALA A 112 -7.12 4.48 -3.39
N LEU A 113 -6.25 4.15 -4.35
CA LEU A 113 -6.70 3.76 -5.70
C LEU A 113 -7.42 2.40 -5.69
N LEU A 114 -6.90 1.43 -4.94
CA LEU A 114 -7.50 0.09 -4.84
C LEU A 114 -8.90 0.16 -4.21
N LEU A 115 -9.06 0.94 -3.14
CA LEU A 115 -10.36 1.19 -2.52
C LEU A 115 -11.34 1.88 -3.47
N ARG A 116 -10.90 2.91 -4.23
CA ARG A 116 -11.73 3.55 -5.29
C ARG A 116 -12.16 2.57 -6.38
N SER A 117 -11.39 1.51 -6.59
CA SER A 117 -11.62 0.51 -7.63
C SER A 117 -12.40 -0.71 -7.12
N GLY A 118 -12.88 -0.69 -5.87
CA GLY A 118 -13.67 -1.78 -5.29
C GLY A 118 -12.86 -3.00 -4.83
N ILE A 119 -11.53 -2.90 -4.75
CA ILE A 119 -10.68 -3.94 -4.19
C ILE A 119 -10.76 -3.91 -2.67
N ARG A 120 -10.92 -5.07 -2.03
CA ARG A 120 -10.89 -5.19 -0.57
C ARG A 120 -9.45 -5.12 -0.09
N VAL A 121 -9.18 -4.18 0.81
CA VAL A 121 -7.83 -3.92 1.34
C VAL A 121 -7.79 -4.28 2.82
N HIS A 122 -6.82 -5.11 3.19
CA HIS A 122 -6.57 -5.54 4.56
C HIS A 122 -5.18 -5.08 5.01
N SER A 123 -5.07 -4.60 6.23
CA SER A 123 -3.78 -4.32 6.87
C SER A 123 -3.15 -5.62 7.34
N GLU A 124 -1.83 -5.78 7.18
CA GLU A 124 -1.12 -6.96 7.68
C GLU A 124 -1.20 -7.10 9.21
N LYS A 125 -1.54 -6.02 9.93
CA LYS A 125 -1.78 -6.04 11.38
C LYS A 125 -2.90 -7.01 11.77
N LEU A 126 -3.89 -7.25 10.90
CA LEU A 126 -4.98 -8.21 11.13
C LEU A 126 -4.46 -9.65 11.22
N LEU A 127 -3.27 -9.92 10.68
CA LEU A 127 -2.65 -11.25 10.65
C LEU A 127 -1.55 -11.41 11.71
N GLN A 128 -1.37 -10.42 12.60
CA GLN A 128 -0.26 -10.37 13.58
C GLN A 128 -0.69 -10.58 15.04
N GLY A 129 -1.88 -11.13 15.31
CA GLY A 129 -2.30 -11.49 16.67
C GLY A 129 -3.34 -12.61 16.69
N ASP A 130 -3.47 -13.26 17.85
CA ASP A 130 -4.45 -14.33 18.21
C ASP A 130 -5.93 -13.88 18.13
N ILE A 131 -6.30 -13.13 17.10
CA ILE A 131 -7.68 -12.79 16.81
C ILE A 131 -8.23 -13.96 16.00
N GLN A 132 -9.16 -14.69 16.64
CA GLN A 132 -10.00 -15.73 16.08
C GLN A 132 -10.24 -15.48 14.59
N THR A 133 -9.72 -16.38 13.77
CA THR A 133 -9.97 -16.46 12.34
C THR A 133 -11.44 -16.82 12.11
N GLU A 134 -12.34 -15.85 12.25
CA GLU A 134 -13.59 -15.84 11.49
C GLU A 134 -13.25 -15.40 10.06
N PRO A 135 -13.86 -16.02 9.05
CA PRO A 135 -13.06 -16.55 7.97
C PRO A 135 -12.91 -15.49 6.88
N LEU A 136 -11.70 -14.95 6.75
CA LEU A 136 -11.28 -14.27 5.52
C LEU A 136 -11.24 -15.23 4.31
N LEU A 137 -11.51 -16.53 4.52
CA LEU A 137 -11.33 -17.63 3.57
C LEU A 137 -12.53 -18.60 3.48
N SER A 138 -13.72 -18.27 4.00
CA SER A 138 -14.91 -19.16 3.91
C SER A 138 -15.65 -19.09 2.56
N GLY A 139 -15.10 -18.39 1.58
CA GLY A 139 -15.73 -18.15 0.29
C GLY A 139 -14.88 -18.53 -0.94
N ILE A 140 -13.83 -19.33 -0.76
CA ILE A 140 -13.11 -19.97 -1.88
C ILE A 140 -13.60 -21.42 -2.00
#